data_AF-A0A179D264-F1
#
_entry.id   AF-A0A179D264-F1
#
_cell.length_a   1.000
_cell.length_b   1.000
_cell.length_c   1.000
_cell.angle_alpha   90.00
_cell.angle_beta   90.00
_cell.angle_gamma   90.00
#
_symmetry.space_group_name_H-M   'P 1'
#
loop_
_entity.id
_entity.type
_entity.pdbx_description
1 polymer ?
#
loop_
_entity_poly.entity_id
_entity_poly.type
_entity_poly.pdbx_seq_one_letter_code
_entity_poly.pdbx_strand_id
1 'polypeptide(L)'
;MSKQTKAIVFIINRNLIFALATMIVNLKHTNSCLCKNIIVYHADLTQEDIDSIHKLQSNNIQFVVYTYSQWISEHSQPQSILSEKFI
;
A
#
# COMPACT_ATOMS: atom_id res chain seq x y z
N MET A 1 17.44 2.00 18.71
CA MET A 1 16.08 1.84 18.13
C MET A 1 16.17 0.81 17.01
N SER A 2 15.47 -0.33 17.11
CA SER A 2 15.51 -1.34 16.04
C SER A 2 14.76 -0.83 14.81
N LYS A 3 15.41 -0.77 13.65
CA LYS A 3 14.76 -0.54 12.34
C LYS A 3 13.68 -1.61 12.17
N GLN A 4 12.40 -1.26 12.30
CA GLN A 4 11.30 -2.16 11.92
C GLN A 4 11.42 -2.39 10.41
N THR A 5 11.85 -3.59 10.05
CA THR A 5 12.38 -3.92 8.71
C THR A 5 11.34 -4.62 7.83
N LYS A 6 10.13 -4.84 8.34
CA LYS A 6 9.08 -5.61 7.65
C LYS A 6 7.82 -4.77 7.57
N ALA A 7 7.33 -4.57 6.36
CA ALA A 7 6.04 -3.98 6.06
C ALA A 7 5.18 -5.02 5.34
N ILE A 8 3.87 -4.97 5.57
CA ILE A 8 2.89 -5.76 4.81
C ILE A 8 2.27 -4.83 3.78
N VAL A 9 2.30 -5.23 2.52
CA VAL A 9 1.77 -4.44 1.42
C VAL A 9 0.52 -5.10 0.88
N PHE A 10 -0.54 -4.31 0.72
CA PHE A 10 -1.77 -4.69 0.03
C PHE A 10 -1.96 -3.81 -1.19
N ILE A 11 -2.45 -4.40 -2.27
CA ILE A 11 -2.93 -3.69 -3.44
C ILE A 11 -4.38 -4.07 -3.60
N ILE A 12 -5.28 -3.10 -3.46
CA ILE A 12 -6.73 -3.35 -3.48
C ILE A 12 -7.47 -2.33 -4.33
N ASN A 13 -8.68 -2.71 -4.69
CA ASN A 13 -9.73 -1.78 -5.14
C ASN A 13 -10.86 -1.77 -4.10
N ARG A 14 -11.87 -0.93 -4.32
CA ARG A 14 -13.01 -0.80 -3.41
C ARG A 14 -13.76 -2.11 -3.13
N ASN A 15 -13.85 -3.02 -4.11
CA ASN A 15 -14.54 -4.30 -3.95
C ASN A 15 -13.85 -5.25 -2.96
N LEU A 16 -12.57 -5.03 -2.67
CA LEU A 16 -11.77 -5.86 -1.77
C LEU A 16 -11.67 -5.28 -0.35
N ILE A 17 -12.39 -4.20 -0.04
CA ILE A 17 -12.28 -3.54 1.26
C ILE A 17 -12.67 -4.43 2.44
N PHE A 18 -13.72 -5.24 2.26
CA PHE A 18 -14.14 -6.21 3.28
C PHE A 18 -13.06 -7.26 3.52
N ALA A 19 -12.45 -7.77 2.44
CA ALA A 19 -11.34 -8.72 2.55
C ALA A 19 -10.14 -8.09 3.30
N LEU A 20 -9.78 -6.84 2.97
CA LEU A 20 -8.73 -6.11 3.68
C LEU A 20 -9.06 -5.96 5.19
N ALA A 21 -10.29 -5.57 5.52
CA ALA A 21 -10.73 -5.43 6.91
C ALA A 21 -10.58 -6.74 7.69
N THR A 22 -11.06 -7.86 7.14
CA THR A 22 -10.93 -9.17 7.79
C THR A 22 -9.47 -9.59 7.97
N MET A 23 -8.61 -9.31 6.98
CA MET A 23 -7.17 -9.56 7.08
C MET A 23 -6.52 -8.75 8.19
N ILE A 24 -6.81 -7.45 8.30
CA ILE A 24 -6.27 -6.58 9.34
C ILE A 24 -6.68 -7.10 10.73
N VAL A 25 -7.96 -7.46 10.89
CA VAL A 25 -8.47 -8.03 12.15
C VAL A 25 -7.75 -9.33 12.48
N ASN A 26 -7.62 -10.25 11.53
CA ASN A 26 -6.94 -11.53 11.76
C ASN A 26 -5.45 -11.35 12.09
N LEU A 27 -4.74 -10.50 11.33
CA LEU A 27 -3.33 -10.20 11.57
C LEU A 27 -3.10 -9.60 12.97
N LYS A 28 -4.01 -8.72 13.43
CA LYS A 28 -3.96 -8.15 14.78
C LYS A 28 -4.06 -9.22 15.86
N HIS A 29 -4.90 -10.23 15.66
CA HIS A 29 -5.08 -11.34 16.61
C HIS A 29 -3.90 -12.32 16.58
N THR A 30 -3.39 -12.68 15.40
CA THR A 30 -2.35 -13.71 15.27
C THR A 30 -0.95 -13.18 15.53
N ASN A 31 -0.65 -11.94 15.08
CA ASN A 31 0.69 -11.37 15.12
C ASN A 31 0.64 -9.84 15.32
N SER A 32 0.29 -9.40 16.53
CA SER A 32 0.16 -7.97 16.87
C SER A 32 1.43 -7.14 16.59
N CYS A 33 2.61 -7.77 16.54
CA CYS A 33 3.88 -7.11 16.23
C CYS A 33 4.08 -6.79 14.74
N LEU A 34 3.47 -7.56 13.83
CA LEU A 34 3.57 -7.36 12.37
C LEU A 34 2.59 -6.31 11.84
N CYS A 35 1.55 -6.01 12.62
CA CYS A 35 0.53 -5.00 12.34
C CYS A 35 1.00 -3.53 12.47
N LYS A 36 2.31 -3.28 12.56
CA LYS A 36 2.85 -1.94 12.83
C LYS A 36 3.13 -1.13 11.55
N ASN A 37 3.36 -1.79 10.42
CA ASN A 37 3.66 -1.15 9.14
C ASN A 37 2.85 -1.80 8.01
N ILE A 38 1.60 -1.38 7.82
CA ILE A 38 0.77 -1.80 6.70
C ILE A 38 0.72 -0.67 5.66
N ILE A 39 0.98 -0.99 4.40
CA ILE A 39 0.84 -0.06 3.28
C ILE A 39 -0.24 -0.59 2.34
N VAL A 40 -1.21 0.24 2.00
CA VAL A 40 -2.33 -0.11 1.15
C VAL A 40 -2.31 0.79 -0.09
N TYR A 41 -1.95 0.21 -1.22
CA TYR A 41 -2.10 0.84 -2.52
C TYR A 41 -3.52 0.66 -3.02
N HIS A 42 -4.13 1.75 -3.50
CA HIS A 42 -5.47 1.70 -4.07
C HIS A 42 -5.67 2.70 -5.20
N ALA A 43 -6.65 2.43 -6.05
CA ALA A 43 -7.03 3.34 -7.14
C ALA A 43 -8.29 4.16 -6.83
N ASP A 44 -9.21 3.62 -6.01
CA ASP A 44 -10.61 4.06 -5.99
C ASP A 44 -11.27 4.07 -4.60
N LEU A 45 -10.52 3.86 -3.52
CA LEU A 45 -11.06 4.03 -2.17
C LEU A 45 -11.44 5.48 -1.89
N THR A 46 -12.58 5.65 -1.25
CA THR A 46 -13.06 6.94 -0.76
C THR A 46 -12.48 7.23 0.64
N GLN A 47 -12.66 8.46 1.12
CA GLN A 47 -12.28 8.78 2.50
C GLN A 47 -13.10 7.98 3.53
N GLU A 48 -14.37 7.70 3.26
CA GLU A 48 -15.23 6.87 4.11
C GLU A 48 -14.71 5.44 4.26
N ASP A 49 -14.24 4.88 3.14
CA ASP A 49 -13.59 3.56 3.10
C ASP A 49 -12.33 3.54 3.99
N ILE A 50 -11.47 4.56 3.84
CA ILE A 50 -10.22 4.72 4.60
C ILE A 50 -10.52 4.89 6.11
N ASP A 51 -11.47 5.76 6.45
CA ASP A 51 -11.88 6.02 7.83
C ASP A 51 -12.44 4.76 8.50
N SER A 52 -13.21 3.96 7.74
CA SER A 52 -13.75 2.69 8.23
C SER A 52 -12.66 1.68 8.58
N ILE A 53 -11.58 1.62 7.81
CA ILE A 53 -10.42 0.78 8.12
C ILE A 53 -9.62 1.33 9.32
N HIS A 54 -9.46 2.65 9.42
CA HIS A 54 -8.75 3.27 10.55
C HIS A 54 -9.46 3.07 11.90
N LYS A 55 -10.79 2.91 11.91
CA LYS A 55 -11.54 2.51 13.11
C LYS A 55 -11.16 1.11 13.61
N LEU A 56 -10.77 0.19 12.73
CA LEU A 56 -10.34 -1.17 13.09
C LEU A 56 -8.92 -1.18 13.68
N GLN A 57 -8.05 -0.35 13.13
CA GLN A 57 -6.67 -0.21 13.57
C GLN A 57 -6.15 1.20 13.35
N SER A 58 -6.07 1.97 14.44
CA SER A 58 -5.60 3.35 14.41
C SER A 58 -4.08 3.41 14.22
N ASN A 59 -3.65 4.25 13.28
CA ASN A 59 -2.30 4.82 13.10
C ASN A 59 -1.18 3.94 12.51
N ASN A 60 -1.43 2.69 12.14
CA ASN A 60 -0.39 1.80 11.59
C ASN A 60 -0.61 1.39 10.12
N ILE A 61 -1.54 2.05 9.44
CA ILE A 61 -1.90 1.78 8.04
C ILE A 61 -1.70 3.06 7.24
N GLN A 62 -0.89 2.98 6.20
CA GLN A 62 -0.69 4.07 5.24
C GLN A 62 -1.45 3.73 3.97
N PHE A 63 -2.32 4.64 3.53
CA PHE A 63 -3.00 4.53 2.23
C PHE A 63 -2.25 5.35 1.18
N VAL A 64 -2.02 4.75 0.02
CA VAL A 64 -1.33 5.39 -1.10
C VAL A 64 -2.21 5.23 -2.34
N VAL A 65 -2.60 6.37 -2.91
CA VAL A 65 -3.29 6.38 -4.19
C VAL A 65 -2.28 6.03 -5.27
N TYR A 66 -2.46 4.89 -5.92
CA TYR A 66 -1.59 4.41 -6.98
C TYR A 66 -2.35 3.53 -7.96
N THR A 67 -2.46 4.00 -9.20
CA THR A 67 -3.19 3.31 -10.26
C THR A 67 -2.24 2.45 -11.10
N TYR A 68 -2.82 1.46 -11.79
CA TYR A 68 -2.07 0.68 -12.78
C TYR A 68 -1.48 1.56 -13.90
N SER A 69 -2.19 2.61 -14.32
CA SER A 69 -1.70 3.55 -15.32
C SER A 69 -0.48 4.35 -14.85
N GLN A 70 -0.43 4.75 -13.57
CA GLN A 70 0.75 5.40 -12.98
C GLN A 70 1.93 4.44 -12.97
N TRP A 71 1.73 3.18 -12.53
CA TRP A 71 2.77 2.17 -12.56
C TRP A 71 3.33 1.94 -13.98
N ILE A 72 2.45 1.80 -14.97
CA ILE A 72 2.83 1.66 -16.37
C ILE A 72 3.64 2.87 -16.84
N SER A 73 3.21 4.10 -16.55
CA SER A 73 3.94 5.30 -16.95
C SER A 73 5.36 5.37 -16.38
N GLU A 74 5.55 4.91 -15.14
CA GLU A 74 6.86 4.92 -14.46
C GLU A 74 7.81 3.82 -14.97
N HIS A 75 7.26 2.68 -15.42
CA HIS A 75 8.05 1.48 -15.74
C HIS A 75 8.08 1.12 -17.23
N SER A 76 7.29 1.81 -18.06
CA SER A 76 7.22 1.58 -19.51
C SER A 76 8.00 2.62 -20.32
N GLN A 77 8.68 3.57 -19.67
CA GLN A 77 9.65 4.38 -20.39
C GLN A 77 10.84 3.49 -20.77
N PRO A 78 11.13 3.29 -22.08
CA PRO A 78 12.40 2.70 -22.45
C PRO A 78 13.52 3.58 -21.88
N GLN A 79 14.57 2.95 -21.34
CA GLN A 79 15.84 3.62 -21.03
C GLN A 79 16.48 4.15 -22.32
N SER A 80 15.89 5.16 -22.95
CA SER A 80 16.51 5.90 -24.04
C SER A 80 17.05 7.20 -23.47
N ILE A 81 18.36 7.42 -23.70
CA ILE A 81 19.16 8.62 -23.42
C ILE A 81 20.01 8.55 -22.14
N LEU A 82 21.02 7.67 -22.13
CA LEU A 82 22.31 7.92 -21.46
C LEU A 82 23.51 7.47 -22.32
N SER A 83 23.43 7.59 -23.65
CA SER A 83 24.54 7.27 -24.56
C SER A 83 25.04 8.44 -25.42
N GLU A 84 24.68 9.69 -25.10
CA GLU A 84 25.17 10.87 -25.83
C GLU A 84 25.67 11.98 -24.89
N LYS A 85 26.63 11.69 -24.01
CA LYS A 85 27.51 12.73 -23.40
C LYS A 85 28.93 12.24 -23.08
N PHE A 86 29.45 11.32 -23.89
CA PHE A 86 30.87 10.99 -23.90
C PHE A 86 31.37 10.88 -25.35
N ILE A 87 31.46 12.02 -26.03
CA ILE A 87 32.40 12.24 -27.13
C ILE A 87 33.14 13.53 -26.78
#